data_AF-A0AAW9ISW2-F1
#
_entry.id   AF-A0AAW9ISW2-F1
#
_cell.length_a   1.000
_cell.length_b   1.000
_cell.length_c   1.000
_cell.angle_alpha   90.00
_cell.angle_beta   90.00
_cell.angle_gamma   90.00
#
_symmetry.space_group_name_H-M   'P 1'
#
loop_
_entity.id
_entity.type
_entity.pdbx_description
1 polymer ?
#
loop_
_entity_poly.entity_id
_entity_poly.type
_entity_poly.pdbx_seq_one_letter_code
_entity_poly.pdbx_strand_id
1 'polypeptide(L)'
;AMDIQKSEITDENGDTIIVERTKPGDFVVCNLSSVVLGNVDVKNDEELGYVVETQIRAMDNVIDLNYYSVPFAEVTNKKYRAIGLGTSGYHHMLANNLIHWTEDEHKEFADDVYERINYHAIKASMTISKEKGRYSCFEGSDWDNGNYFELREYKSEKWNLLREEVNTYGMRNGYLIAVAPNGSTATIAGTSEGIDPVMARFWLEEKKGSIIPKTAPNLNEENYWYYNS
;
A
#
# COMPACT_ATOMS: atom_id res chain seq x y z
N ALA A 1 -21.04 -14.00 8.01
CA ALA A 1 -21.72 -13.28 9.11
C ALA A 1 -21.18 -13.79 10.43
N MET A 2 -21.01 -12.91 11.41
CA MET A 2 -20.56 -13.29 12.76
C MET A 2 -21.68 -14.07 13.47
N ASP A 3 -21.34 -15.20 14.07
CA ASP A 3 -22.28 -16.03 14.84
C ASP A 3 -21.73 -16.20 16.26
N ILE A 4 -22.58 -15.98 17.27
CA ILE A 4 -22.22 -16.03 18.69
C ILE A 4 -23.09 -17.07 19.37
N GLN A 5 -22.45 -18.11 19.92
CA GLN A 5 -23.10 -19.15 20.71
C GLN A 5 -22.62 -19.06 22.16
N LYS A 6 -23.56 -19.03 23.11
CA LYS A 6 -23.26 -18.97 24.54
C LYS A 6 -23.65 -20.27 25.22
N SER A 7 -22.76 -20.82 26.03
CA SER A 7 -23.01 -22.01 26.85
C SER A 7 -22.42 -21.82 28.24
N GLU A 8 -23.19 -22.18 29.27
CA GLU A 8 -22.73 -22.18 30.66
C GLU A 8 -22.22 -23.58 31.02
N ILE A 9 -21.05 -23.65 31.65
CA ILE A 9 -20.40 -24.88 32.08
C ILE A 9 -19.97 -24.68 33.54
N THR A 10 -20.18 -25.65 34.41
CA THR A 10 -19.73 -25.59 35.81
C THR A 10 -18.36 -26.24 35.93
N ASP A 11 -17.41 -25.59 36.60
CA ASP A 11 -16.07 -26.13 36.85
C ASP A 11 -16.08 -27.16 38.00
N GLU A 12 -14.92 -27.80 38.23
CA GLU A 12 -14.74 -28.81 39.28
C GLU A 12 -14.89 -28.26 40.72
N ASN A 13 -14.81 -26.94 40.89
CA ASN A 13 -14.96 -26.22 42.16
C ASN A 13 -16.38 -25.67 42.38
N GLY A 14 -17.29 -25.84 41.42
CA GLY A 14 -18.67 -25.34 41.47
C GLY A 14 -18.87 -23.93 40.93
N ASP A 15 -17.83 -23.33 40.32
CA ASP A 15 -17.94 -22.01 39.70
C ASP A 15 -18.62 -22.11 38.33
N THR A 16 -19.52 -21.16 38.04
CA THR A 16 -20.19 -21.08 36.74
C THR A 16 -19.29 -20.36 35.74
N ILE A 17 -18.80 -21.09 34.74
CA ILE A 17 -18.01 -20.57 33.62
C ILE A 17 -18.95 -20.32 32.44
N ILE A 18 -19.02 -19.07 31.99
CA ILE A 18 -19.70 -18.71 30.74
C ILE A 18 -18.69 -18.84 29.60
N VAL A 19 -18.96 -19.76 28.67
CA VAL A 19 -18.16 -19.92 27.44
C VAL A 19 -18.91 -19.31 26.27
N GLU A 20 -18.30 -18.33 25.62
CA GLU A 20 -18.78 -17.74 24.37
C GLU A 20 -17.95 -18.29 23.20
N ARG A 21 -18.60 -18.97 22.25
CA ARG A 21 -18.00 -19.41 20.98
C ARG A 21 -18.46 -18.47 19.88
N THR A 22 -17.50 -17.79 19.26
CA THR A 22 -17.78 -16.86 18.17
C THR A 22 -17.09 -17.34 16.89
N LYS A 23 -17.86 -17.49 15.81
CA LYS A 23 -17.30 -17.68 14.47
C LYS A 23 -16.90 -16.30 13.95
N PRO A 24 -15.59 -16.00 13.79
CA PRO A 24 -15.19 -14.73 13.22
C PRO A 24 -15.79 -14.58 11.83
N GLY A 25 -16.46 -13.45 11.58
CA GLY A 25 -16.59 -12.94 10.22
C GLY A 25 -15.22 -12.48 9.71
N ASP A 26 -15.18 -11.96 8.48
CA ASP A 26 -13.96 -11.32 7.99
C ASP A 26 -13.83 -9.92 8.63
N PHE A 27 -12.87 -9.76 9.53
CA PHE A 27 -12.52 -8.48 10.16
C PHE A 27 -11.27 -7.94 9.48
N VAL A 28 -11.47 -7.04 8.51
CA VAL A 28 -10.40 -6.58 7.63
C VAL A 28 -9.42 -5.68 8.37
N VAL A 29 -8.15 -5.99 8.25
CA VAL A 29 -7.02 -5.16 8.69
C VAL A 29 -5.99 -5.06 7.58
N CYS A 30 -5.16 -4.02 7.62
CA CYS A 30 -4.15 -3.76 6.62
C CYS A 30 -2.95 -3.07 7.25
N ASN A 31 -1.75 -3.43 6.80
CA ASN A 31 -0.52 -2.68 7.08
C ASN A 31 -0.30 -1.69 5.93
N LEU A 32 -0.01 -0.43 6.24
CA LEU A 32 0.16 0.63 5.26
C LEU A 32 1.60 1.14 5.23
N SER A 33 2.11 1.40 4.03
CA SER A 33 3.38 2.09 3.79
C SER A 33 3.27 2.86 2.49
N SER A 34 3.86 4.05 2.42
CA SER A 34 3.85 4.87 1.19
C SER A 34 5.25 5.02 0.62
N VAL A 35 5.40 4.87 -0.69
CA VAL A 35 6.59 5.32 -1.43
C VAL A 35 6.58 6.84 -1.46
N VAL A 36 7.70 7.47 -1.07
CA VAL A 36 7.85 8.92 -1.13
C VAL A 36 8.35 9.30 -2.52
N LEU A 37 7.43 9.50 -3.46
CA LEU A 37 7.73 9.69 -4.89
C LEU A 37 8.64 10.90 -5.15
N GLY A 38 8.51 11.97 -4.37
CA GLY A 38 9.40 13.13 -4.48
C GLY A 38 10.85 12.88 -4.05
N ASN A 39 11.14 11.78 -3.35
CA ASN A 39 12.49 11.44 -2.87
C ASN A 39 13.07 10.21 -3.59
N VAL A 40 12.39 9.67 -4.60
CA VAL A 40 12.82 8.53 -5.40
C VAL A 40 13.00 9.01 -6.83
N ASP A 41 14.08 8.61 -7.50
CA ASP A 41 14.18 8.81 -8.94
C ASP A 41 13.23 7.85 -9.66
N VAL A 42 12.00 8.31 -9.90
CA VAL A 42 10.97 7.51 -10.55
C VAL A 42 11.29 7.17 -12.02
N LYS A 43 12.31 7.78 -12.64
CA LYS A 43 12.78 7.39 -13.99
C LYS A 43 13.81 6.25 -13.92
N ASN A 44 14.39 6.00 -12.75
CA ASN A 44 15.27 4.86 -12.50
C ASN A 44 14.47 3.64 -12.05
N ASP A 45 14.26 2.69 -12.96
CA ASP A 45 13.47 1.48 -12.67
C ASP A 45 14.11 0.57 -11.62
N GLU A 46 15.44 0.56 -11.51
CA GLU A 46 16.15 -0.25 -10.51
C GLU A 46 15.91 0.29 -9.09
N GLU A 47 16.02 1.61 -8.93
CA GLU A 47 15.74 2.27 -7.65
C GLU A 47 14.26 2.10 -7.25
N LEU A 48 13.35 2.36 -8.19
CA LEU A 48 11.91 2.20 -7.95
C LEU A 48 11.57 0.76 -7.55
N GLY A 49 12.12 -0.22 -8.27
CA GLY A 49 11.94 -1.63 -7.99
C GLY A 49 12.47 -2.01 -6.61
N TYR A 50 13.68 -1.57 -6.26
CA TYR A 50 14.28 -1.82 -4.95
C TYR A 50 13.43 -1.25 -3.79
N VAL A 51 12.95 -0.01 -3.92
CA VAL A 51 12.13 0.64 -2.90
C VAL A 51 10.79 -0.09 -2.74
N VAL A 52 10.11 -0.39 -3.85
CA VAL A 52 8.81 -1.07 -3.82
C VAL A 52 8.96 -2.48 -3.24
N GLU A 53 9.94 -3.27 -3.68
CA GLU A 53 10.19 -4.61 -3.14
C GLU A 53 10.44 -4.58 -1.63
N THR A 54 11.28 -3.65 -1.18
CA THR A 54 11.61 -3.47 0.23
C THR A 54 10.36 -3.19 1.06
N GLN A 55 9.47 -2.30 0.57
CA GLN A 55 8.23 -1.97 1.27
C GLN A 55 7.26 -3.15 1.34
N ILE A 56 7.08 -3.88 0.23
CA ILE A 56 6.22 -5.06 0.18
C ILE A 56 6.70 -6.11 1.18
N ARG A 57 8.01 -6.39 1.20
CA ARG A 57 8.63 -7.36 2.12
C ARG A 57 8.50 -6.90 3.57
N ALA A 58 8.71 -5.62 3.86
CA ALA A 58 8.53 -5.06 5.19
C ALA A 58 7.08 -5.24 5.69
N MET A 59 6.09 -4.87 4.87
CA MET A 59 4.68 -5.00 5.22
C MET A 59 4.23 -6.46 5.38
N ASP A 60 4.72 -7.39 4.55
CA ASP A 60 4.47 -8.83 4.71
C ASP A 60 5.03 -9.35 6.04
N ASN A 61 6.24 -8.94 6.42
CA ASN A 61 6.83 -9.33 7.71
C ASN A 61 6.04 -8.76 8.89
N VAL A 62 5.50 -7.54 8.78
CA VAL A 62 4.66 -6.96 9.84
C VAL A 62 3.42 -7.83 10.10
N ILE A 63 2.83 -8.49 9.10
CA ILE A 63 1.67 -9.38 9.32
C ILE A 63 1.99 -10.46 10.36
N ASP A 64 3.19 -11.03 10.31
CA ASP A 64 3.61 -12.13 11.18
C ASP A 64 4.13 -11.62 12.54
N LEU A 65 4.72 -10.41 12.57
CA LEU A 65 5.25 -9.78 13.79
C LEU A 65 4.20 -9.02 14.60
N ASN A 66 3.07 -8.65 13.99
CA ASN A 66 2.08 -7.80 14.61
C ASN A 66 1.40 -8.47 15.82
N TYR A 67 1.15 -7.68 16.85
CA TYR A 67 0.33 -8.09 17.99
C TYR A 67 -1.15 -7.73 17.71
N TYR A 68 -1.99 -8.75 17.56
CA TYR A 68 -3.42 -8.56 17.32
C TYR A 68 -4.16 -8.50 18.64
N SER A 69 -4.66 -7.31 19.01
CA SER A 69 -5.50 -7.15 20.20
C SER A 69 -6.89 -7.80 20.06
N VAL A 70 -7.31 -8.07 18.82
CA VAL A 70 -8.58 -8.73 18.49
C VAL A 70 -8.29 -10.02 17.70
N PRO A 71 -8.60 -11.21 18.23
CA PRO A 71 -8.29 -12.48 17.56
C PRO A 71 -8.90 -12.61 16.15
N PHE A 72 -10.07 -12.03 15.91
CA PHE A 72 -10.73 -12.04 14.60
C PHE A 72 -9.91 -11.32 13.52
N ALA A 73 -9.17 -10.28 13.90
CA ALA A 73 -8.27 -9.56 13.01
C ALA A 73 -7.07 -10.43 12.62
N GLU A 74 -6.52 -11.20 13.55
CA GLU A 74 -5.41 -12.13 13.27
C GLU A 74 -5.81 -13.21 12.26
N VAL A 75 -6.97 -13.83 12.48
CA VAL A 75 -7.50 -14.87 11.59
C VAL A 75 -7.67 -14.33 10.16
N THR A 76 -8.28 -13.15 10.04
CA THR A 76 -8.52 -12.53 8.73
C THR A 76 -7.21 -12.10 8.07
N ASN A 77 -6.28 -11.50 8.82
CA ASN A 77 -5.02 -11.04 8.28
C ASN A 77 -4.13 -12.20 7.82
N LYS A 78 -4.07 -13.31 8.56
CA LYS A 78 -3.32 -14.50 8.15
C LYS A 78 -3.93 -15.18 6.92
N LYS A 79 -5.25 -15.10 6.76
CA LYS A 79 -5.98 -15.67 5.61
C LYS A 79 -5.70 -14.91 4.30
N TYR A 80 -5.88 -13.59 4.30
CA TYR A 80 -5.76 -12.76 3.08
C TYR A 80 -4.40 -12.08 2.91
N ARG A 81 -3.67 -11.88 4.01
CA ARG A 81 -2.36 -11.20 4.05
C ARG A 81 -2.37 -9.84 3.36
N ALA A 82 -3.39 -9.03 3.66
CA ALA A 82 -3.62 -7.75 3.03
C ALA A 82 -2.55 -6.73 3.44
N ILE A 83 -1.96 -6.07 2.45
CA ILE A 83 -1.05 -4.93 2.62
C ILE A 83 -1.53 -3.78 1.73
N GLY A 84 -1.09 -2.56 2.05
CA GLY A 84 -1.48 -1.36 1.34
C GLY A 84 -0.26 -0.49 1.07
N LEU A 85 0.39 -0.77 -0.06
CA LEU A 85 1.39 0.10 -0.64
C LEU A 85 0.67 1.32 -1.22
N GLY A 86 0.95 2.48 -0.64
CA GLY A 86 0.50 3.76 -1.13
C GLY A 86 1.65 4.57 -1.72
N THR A 87 1.36 5.83 -2.01
CA THR A 87 2.31 6.81 -2.53
C THR A 87 2.05 8.13 -1.84
N SER A 88 3.12 8.82 -1.48
CA SER A 88 3.11 10.20 -1.01
C SER A 88 4.03 11.01 -1.90
N GLY A 89 3.84 12.33 -1.96
CA GLY A 89 4.76 13.19 -2.67
C GLY A 89 4.49 13.27 -4.17
N TYR A 90 3.26 13.02 -4.61
CA TYR A 90 2.93 13.00 -6.04
C TYR A 90 3.19 14.35 -6.72
N HIS A 91 2.70 15.46 -6.17
CA HIS A 91 2.99 16.79 -6.73
C HIS A 91 4.49 17.13 -6.60
N HIS A 92 5.15 16.71 -5.53
CA HIS A 92 6.60 16.86 -5.40
C HIS A 92 7.37 16.10 -6.51
N MET A 93 6.93 14.89 -6.87
CA MET A 93 7.48 14.12 -7.99
C MET A 93 7.32 14.86 -9.32
N LEU A 94 6.14 15.43 -9.61
CA LEU A 94 5.92 16.23 -10.82
C LEU A 94 6.84 17.45 -10.89
N ALA A 95 6.93 18.18 -9.78
CA ALA A 95 7.78 19.37 -9.70
C ALA A 95 9.27 19.04 -9.89
N ASN A 96 9.75 17.92 -9.33
CA ASN A 96 11.13 17.45 -9.54
C ASN A 96 11.39 16.99 -10.98
N ASN A 97 10.35 16.60 -11.72
CA ASN A 97 10.44 16.19 -13.11
C ASN A 97 10.09 17.31 -14.10
N LEU A 98 9.84 18.54 -13.61
CA LEU A 98 9.50 19.70 -14.41
C LEU A 98 8.24 19.48 -15.27
N ILE A 99 7.21 18.87 -14.68
CA ILE A 99 5.92 18.63 -15.33
C ILE A 99 4.83 19.41 -14.59
N HIS A 100 4.02 20.18 -15.31
CA HIS A 100 2.91 20.91 -14.68
C HIS A 100 1.74 19.99 -14.38
N TRP A 101 1.08 20.22 -13.24
CA TRP A 101 -0.12 19.49 -12.84
C TRP A 101 -1.24 19.54 -13.90
N THR A 102 -1.36 20.66 -14.60
CA THR A 102 -2.44 20.92 -15.56
C THR A 102 -2.19 20.35 -16.95
N GLU A 103 -1.00 19.82 -17.22
CA GLU A 103 -0.64 19.27 -18.52
C GLU A 103 -1.16 17.84 -18.70
N ASP A 104 -1.47 17.46 -19.94
CA ASP A 104 -1.83 16.08 -20.24
C ASP A 104 -0.63 15.13 -20.11
N GLU A 105 0.60 15.62 -20.34
CA GLU A 105 1.85 14.86 -20.12
C GLU A 105 1.96 14.34 -18.67
N HIS A 106 1.44 15.08 -17.69
CA HIS A 106 1.40 14.61 -16.31
C HIS A 106 0.62 13.29 -16.18
N LYS A 107 -0.52 13.15 -16.87
CA LYS A 107 -1.33 11.92 -16.78
C LYS A 107 -0.57 10.73 -17.35
N GLU A 108 0.09 10.92 -18.50
CA GLU A 108 0.89 9.89 -19.14
C GLU A 108 2.10 9.49 -18.28
N PHE A 109 2.79 10.48 -17.70
CA PHE A 109 3.91 10.24 -16.79
C PHE A 109 3.49 9.49 -15.53
N ALA A 110 2.36 9.88 -14.93
CA ALA A 110 1.83 9.21 -13.76
C ALA A 110 1.38 7.78 -14.08
N ASP A 111 0.71 7.56 -15.20
CA ASP A 111 0.29 6.22 -15.63
C ASP A 111 1.49 5.26 -15.75
N ASP A 112 2.58 5.70 -16.40
CA ASP A 112 3.83 4.92 -16.51
C ASP A 112 4.45 4.61 -15.13
N VAL A 113 4.56 5.62 -14.26
CA VAL A 113 5.13 5.44 -12.91
C VAL A 113 4.29 4.45 -12.09
N TYR A 114 2.97 4.56 -12.12
CA TYR A 114 2.08 3.66 -11.36
C TYR A 114 2.00 2.26 -11.96
N GLU A 115 2.09 2.11 -13.29
CA GLU A 115 2.24 0.79 -13.93
C GLU A 115 3.50 0.09 -13.42
N ARG A 116 4.64 0.80 -13.39
CA ARG A 116 5.93 0.25 -12.91
C ARG A 116 5.90 -0.08 -11.42
N ILE A 117 5.32 0.79 -10.58
CA ILE A 117 5.11 0.48 -9.14
C ILE A 117 4.28 -0.79 -8.98
N ASN A 118 3.18 -0.92 -9.73
CA ASN A 118 2.33 -2.09 -9.64
C ASN A 118 3.03 -3.37 -10.15
N TYR A 119 3.83 -3.28 -11.21
CA TYR A 119 4.65 -4.39 -11.70
C TYR A 119 5.61 -4.89 -10.62
N HIS A 120 6.40 -3.99 -10.03
CA HIS A 120 7.35 -4.34 -8.97
C HIS A 120 6.65 -4.86 -7.72
N ALA A 121 5.48 -4.32 -7.35
CA ALA A 121 4.71 -4.78 -6.20
C ALA A 121 4.21 -6.22 -6.37
N ILE A 122 3.68 -6.54 -7.56
CA ILE A 122 3.20 -7.90 -7.89
C ILE A 122 4.38 -8.87 -7.91
N LYS A 123 5.47 -8.49 -8.59
CA LYS A 123 6.69 -9.30 -8.67
C LYS A 123 7.30 -9.58 -7.30
N ALA A 124 7.32 -8.58 -6.40
CA ALA A 124 7.80 -8.75 -5.03
C ALA A 124 6.92 -9.74 -4.24
N SER A 125 5.59 -9.60 -4.30
CA SER A 125 4.68 -10.51 -3.61
C SER A 125 4.75 -11.94 -4.16
N MET A 126 4.87 -12.11 -5.48
CA MET A 126 5.11 -13.41 -6.12
C MET A 126 6.45 -14.02 -5.69
N THR A 127 7.51 -13.21 -5.62
CA THR A 127 8.83 -13.66 -5.14
C THR A 127 8.76 -14.15 -3.69
N ILE A 128 8.06 -13.42 -2.81
CA ILE A 128 7.86 -13.86 -1.42
C ILE A 128 7.00 -15.14 -1.38
N SER A 129 6.07 -15.32 -2.32
CA SER A 129 5.29 -16.56 -2.45
C SER A 129 6.18 -17.77 -2.75
N LYS A 130 7.21 -17.61 -3.61
CA LYS A 130 8.22 -18.66 -3.86
C LYS A 130 8.97 -19.05 -2.58
N GLU A 131 9.26 -18.09 -1.72
CA GLU A 131 10.04 -18.29 -0.50
C GLU A 131 9.21 -18.86 0.66
N LYS A 132 7.99 -18.33 0.86
CA LYS A 132 7.17 -18.54 2.08
C LYS A 132 5.81 -19.20 1.81
N GLY A 133 5.47 -19.44 0.54
CA GLY A 133 4.16 -19.92 0.09
C GLY A 133 3.14 -18.80 -0.15
N ARG A 134 2.11 -19.13 -0.94
CA ARG A 134 1.01 -18.23 -1.30
C ARG A 134 0.01 -17.99 -0.15
N TYR A 135 -0.79 -16.93 -0.25
CA TYR A 135 -1.88 -16.70 0.71
C TYR A 135 -3.00 -17.76 0.58
N SER A 136 -3.79 -17.92 1.64
CA SER A 136 -4.72 -19.07 1.78
C SER A 136 -5.86 -19.08 0.77
N CYS A 137 -6.23 -17.93 0.21
CA CYS A 137 -7.36 -17.78 -0.71
C CYS A 137 -6.91 -17.47 -2.14
N PHE A 138 -5.70 -17.90 -2.52
CA PHE A 138 -5.19 -17.68 -3.87
C PHE A 138 -5.99 -18.44 -4.93
N GLU A 139 -6.29 -19.72 -4.69
CA GLU A 139 -7.05 -20.54 -5.64
C GLU A 139 -8.44 -19.95 -5.89
N GLY A 140 -8.80 -19.79 -7.17
CA GLY A 140 -10.05 -19.16 -7.60
C GLY A 140 -10.07 -17.63 -7.51
N SER A 141 -8.99 -16.98 -7.08
CA SER A 141 -8.88 -15.51 -7.09
C SER A 141 -8.59 -14.96 -8.49
N ASP A 142 -8.76 -13.65 -8.66
CA ASP A 142 -8.41 -12.95 -9.91
C ASP A 142 -6.91 -12.99 -10.25
N TRP A 143 -6.07 -13.33 -9.25
CA TRP A 143 -4.65 -13.60 -9.46
C TRP A 143 -4.42 -14.97 -10.10
N ASP A 144 -5.19 -15.97 -9.68
CA ASP A 144 -5.06 -17.37 -10.12
C ASP A 144 -5.59 -17.56 -11.55
N ASN A 145 -6.79 -17.04 -11.81
CA ASN A 145 -7.42 -17.13 -13.13
C ASN A 145 -6.87 -16.11 -14.16
N GLY A 146 -6.01 -15.18 -13.72
CA GLY A 146 -5.40 -14.15 -14.55
C GLY A 146 -6.28 -12.92 -14.83
N ASN A 147 -7.55 -12.89 -14.40
CA ASN A 147 -8.49 -11.78 -14.64
C ASN A 147 -7.92 -10.42 -14.22
N TYR A 148 -7.11 -10.38 -13.15
CA TYR A 148 -6.47 -9.14 -12.68
C TYR A 148 -5.69 -8.43 -13.80
N PHE A 149 -4.98 -9.20 -14.62
CA PHE A 149 -4.16 -8.70 -15.73
C PHE A 149 -5.01 -8.31 -16.95
N GLU A 150 -6.14 -8.99 -17.19
CA GLU A 150 -7.06 -8.67 -18.31
C GLU A 150 -7.78 -7.36 -18.07
N LEU A 151 -8.28 -7.17 -16.85
CA LEU A 151 -9.00 -5.97 -16.44
C LEU A 151 -8.16 -4.70 -16.61
N ARG A 152 -6.83 -4.82 -16.50
CA ARG A 152 -5.86 -3.71 -16.63
C ARG A 152 -5.15 -3.67 -17.98
N GLU A 153 -5.53 -4.55 -18.90
CA GLU A 153 -4.94 -4.65 -20.23
C GLU A 153 -3.41 -4.84 -20.26
N TYR A 154 -2.87 -5.51 -19.24
CA TYR A 154 -1.44 -5.82 -19.12
C TYR A 154 -1.04 -6.94 -20.08
N LYS A 155 -0.85 -6.58 -21.36
CA LYS A 155 -0.66 -7.52 -22.49
C LYS A 155 0.79 -7.60 -23.00
N SER A 156 1.69 -6.76 -22.51
CA SER A 156 3.09 -6.78 -22.96
C SER A 156 3.82 -8.05 -22.52
N GLU A 157 4.94 -8.37 -23.17
CA GLU A 157 5.70 -9.59 -22.89
C GLU A 157 6.11 -9.70 -21.42
N LYS A 158 6.59 -8.60 -20.82
CA LYS A 158 6.93 -8.55 -19.38
C LYS A 158 5.75 -8.94 -18.48
N TRP A 159 4.54 -8.51 -18.83
CA TRP A 159 3.34 -8.77 -18.05
C TRP A 159 2.82 -10.18 -18.24
N ASN A 160 2.91 -10.73 -19.45
CA ASN A 160 2.56 -12.13 -19.71
C ASN A 160 3.49 -13.07 -18.95
N LEU A 161 4.79 -12.80 -18.92
CA LEU A 161 5.75 -13.55 -18.12
C LEU A 161 5.40 -13.48 -16.62
N LEU A 162 5.13 -12.28 -16.10
CA LEU A 162 4.75 -12.12 -14.70
C LEU A 162 3.42 -12.83 -14.37
N ARG A 163 2.44 -12.81 -15.28
CA ARG A 163 1.19 -13.57 -15.15
C ARG A 163 1.46 -15.07 -15.02
N GLU A 164 2.33 -15.62 -15.87
CA GLU A 164 2.72 -17.04 -15.82
C GLU A 164 3.42 -17.39 -14.51
N GLU A 165 4.33 -16.52 -14.04
CA GLU A 165 4.98 -16.69 -12.74
C GLU A 165 3.97 -16.62 -11.59
N VAL A 166 3.02 -15.69 -11.62
CA VAL A 166 1.97 -15.58 -10.60
C VAL A 166 1.07 -16.82 -10.60
N ASN A 167 0.71 -17.36 -11.76
CA ASN A 167 -0.07 -18.59 -11.83
C ASN A 167 0.72 -19.80 -11.27
N THR A 168 2.01 -19.87 -11.57
CA THR A 168 2.88 -20.99 -11.15
C THR A 168 3.22 -20.94 -9.66
N TYR A 169 3.62 -19.78 -9.16
CA TYR A 169 4.17 -19.62 -7.82
C TYR A 169 3.20 -19.00 -6.82
N GLY A 170 2.10 -18.41 -7.29
CA GLY A 170 1.12 -17.72 -6.50
C GLY A 170 1.54 -16.32 -6.06
N MET A 171 0.66 -15.69 -5.30
CA MET A 171 0.89 -14.41 -4.63
C MET A 171 1.02 -14.62 -3.12
N ARG A 172 1.88 -13.83 -2.46
CA ARG A 172 1.96 -13.85 -0.99
C ARG A 172 0.84 -13.05 -0.34
N ASN A 173 0.37 -11.99 -0.99
CA ASN A 173 -0.58 -11.03 -0.44
C ASN A 173 -1.79 -10.93 -1.38
N GLY A 174 -3.01 -11.05 -0.82
CA GLY A 174 -4.24 -10.97 -1.62
C GLY A 174 -4.57 -9.54 -2.10
N TYR A 175 -4.15 -8.53 -1.32
CA TYR A 175 -4.31 -7.11 -1.61
C TYR A 175 -2.96 -6.42 -1.47
N LEU A 176 -2.63 -5.52 -2.40
CA LEU A 176 -1.30 -4.91 -2.52
C LEU A 176 -1.30 -3.39 -2.40
N ILE A 177 -2.17 -2.69 -3.13
CA ILE A 177 -2.09 -1.24 -3.34
C ILE A 177 -3.23 -0.54 -2.61
N ALA A 178 -2.91 0.47 -1.81
CA ALA A 178 -3.88 1.35 -1.17
C ALA A 178 -3.25 2.72 -0.89
N VAL A 179 -3.70 3.75 -1.60
CA VAL A 179 -3.24 5.12 -1.37
C VAL A 179 -4.01 5.71 -0.19
N ALA A 180 -3.30 5.95 0.92
CA ALA A 180 -3.85 6.57 2.12
C ALA A 180 -3.43 8.05 2.24
N PRO A 181 -4.16 8.88 2.98
CA PRO A 181 -3.72 10.23 3.31
C PRO A 181 -2.40 10.20 4.10
N ASN A 182 -1.43 11.04 3.73
CA ASN A 182 -0.09 11.05 4.32
C ASN A 182 0.22 12.33 5.12
N GLY A 183 -0.71 12.90 5.89
CA GLY A 183 -0.47 14.21 6.56
C GLY A 183 0.80 14.27 7.43
N SER A 184 0.84 13.50 8.53
CA SER A 184 2.01 13.53 9.43
C SER A 184 3.26 12.89 8.82
N THR A 185 3.11 11.81 8.06
CA THR A 185 4.25 11.10 7.46
C THR A 185 4.88 11.88 6.32
N ALA A 186 4.11 12.60 5.50
CA ALA A 186 4.65 13.49 4.47
C ALA A 186 5.42 14.67 5.08
N THR A 187 4.92 15.22 6.19
CA THR A 187 5.63 16.27 6.93
C THR A 187 7.01 15.77 7.42
N ILE A 188 7.09 14.55 7.95
CA ILE A 188 8.36 13.94 8.40
C ILE A 188 9.27 13.67 7.21
N ALA A 189 8.73 13.15 6.12
CA ALA A 189 9.48 12.83 4.90
C ALA A 189 9.88 14.07 4.09
N GLY A 190 9.39 15.26 4.45
CA GLY A 190 9.65 16.49 3.72
C GLY A 190 9.08 16.46 2.30
N THR A 191 7.86 15.96 2.12
CA THR A 191 7.23 15.75 0.80
C THR A 191 5.77 16.22 0.78
N SER A 192 5.11 16.20 -0.38
CA SER A 192 3.69 16.57 -0.50
C SER A 192 2.78 15.46 0.00
N GLU A 193 1.58 15.82 0.47
CA GLU A 193 0.66 14.88 1.11
C GLU A 193 -0.04 13.99 0.09
N GLY A 194 0.19 12.68 0.17
CA GLY A 194 -0.51 11.69 -0.66
C GLY A 194 -0.34 11.96 -2.16
N ILE A 195 -1.46 11.90 -2.86
CA ILE A 195 -1.56 12.17 -4.31
C ILE A 195 -2.15 13.53 -4.64
N ASP A 196 -2.49 14.32 -3.63
CA ASP A 196 -3.13 15.62 -3.84
C ASP A 196 -2.10 16.69 -4.15
N PRO A 197 -2.50 17.75 -4.88
CA PRO A 197 -1.61 18.87 -5.10
C PRO A 197 -1.38 19.66 -3.81
N VAL A 198 -0.19 20.27 -3.68
CA VAL A 198 0.02 21.26 -2.62
C VAL A 198 -0.98 22.42 -2.76
N MET A 199 -1.50 22.91 -1.64
CA MET A 199 -2.47 24.01 -1.62
C MET A 199 -1.84 25.34 -2.05
N ALA A 200 -0.58 25.54 -1.69
CA ALA A 200 0.19 26.72 -2.04
C ALA A 200 1.69 26.42 -1.96
N ARG A 201 2.49 27.21 -2.67
CA ARG A 201 3.96 27.18 -2.57
C ARG A 201 4.48 27.65 -1.22
N PHE A 202 3.72 28.54 -0.57
CA PHE A 202 4.00 29.08 0.76
C PHE A 202 2.69 29.11 1.54
N TRP A 203 2.68 28.59 2.75
CA TRP A 203 1.53 28.66 3.64
C TRP A 203 1.98 28.76 5.10
N LEU A 204 1.04 29.12 5.96
CA LEU A 204 1.23 29.18 7.40
C LEU A 204 0.46 28.03 8.05
N GLU A 205 1.15 27.24 8.87
CA GLU A 205 0.53 26.17 9.64
C GLU A 205 0.50 26.56 11.13
N GLU A 206 -0.68 26.55 11.74
CA GLU A 206 -0.81 26.76 13.18
C GLU A 206 -0.76 25.41 13.91
N LYS A 207 0.24 25.26 14.80
CA LYS A 207 0.33 24.11 15.72
C LYS A 207 0.60 24.60 17.13
N LYS A 208 -0.27 24.22 18.07
CA LYS A 208 -0.15 24.54 19.50
C LYS A 208 0.06 26.05 19.76
N GLY A 209 -0.67 26.91 19.04
CA GLY A 209 -0.57 28.38 19.16
C GLY A 209 0.70 28.99 18.57
N SER A 210 1.53 28.21 17.87
CA SER A 210 2.66 28.70 17.08
C SER A 210 2.32 28.66 15.60
N ILE A 211 2.58 29.76 14.89
CA ILE A 211 2.43 29.86 13.44
C ILE A 211 3.80 29.56 12.82
N ILE A 212 3.87 28.47 12.06
CA ILE A 212 5.10 28.02 11.41
C ILE A 212 4.95 28.24 9.90
N PRO A 213 5.84 29.03 9.28
CA PRO A 213 5.85 29.15 7.82
C PRO A 213 6.33 27.83 7.19
N LYS A 214 5.63 27.41 6.15
CA LYS A 214 5.91 26.20 5.38
C LYS A 214 6.02 26.56 3.90
N THR A 215 6.85 25.80 3.21
CA THR A 215 7.02 25.89 1.76
C THR A 215 6.72 24.55 1.12
N ALA A 216 6.44 24.57 -0.18
CA ALA A 216 6.40 23.34 -0.95
C ALA A 216 7.73 22.57 -0.80
N PRO A 217 7.70 21.23 -0.82
CA PRO A 217 8.90 20.40 -0.69
C PRO A 217 9.99 20.77 -1.70
N ASN A 218 11.25 20.82 -1.28
CA ASN A 218 12.39 21.06 -2.17
C ASN A 218 12.23 22.26 -3.14
N LEU A 219 11.46 23.29 -2.75
CA LEU A 219 11.17 24.44 -3.60
C LEU A 219 12.46 25.23 -3.91
N ASN A 220 12.74 25.42 -5.18
CA ASN A 220 13.90 26.17 -5.70
C ASN A 220 13.51 26.96 -6.97
N GLU A 221 14.43 27.71 -7.55
CA GLU A 221 14.16 28.55 -8.73
C GLU A 221 13.75 27.74 -9.97
N GLU A 222 14.25 26.51 -10.11
CA GLU A 222 13.99 25.64 -11.27
C GLU A 222 12.59 25.03 -11.20
N ASN A 223 12.17 24.57 -10.01
CA ASN A 223 10.88 23.89 -9.83
C ASN A 223 9.73 24.82 -9.36
N TYR A 224 10.00 26.12 -9.16
CA TYR A 224 9.07 27.09 -8.56
C TYR A 224 7.70 27.15 -9.25
N TRP A 225 7.69 27.06 -10.58
CA TRP A 225 6.47 27.21 -11.39
C TRP A 225 5.70 25.90 -11.56
N TYR A 226 6.32 24.76 -11.26
CA TYR A 226 5.72 23.43 -11.38
C TYR A 226 4.89 23.04 -10.16
N TYR A 227 4.97 23.82 -9.08
CA TYR A 227 4.03 23.76 -7.96
C TYR A 227 2.76 24.57 -8.24
N ASN A 228 2.06 24.23 -9.33
CA ASN A 228 0.77 24.80 -9.73
C ASN A 228 -0.33 23.76 -9.62
N SER A 229 -1.54 24.17 -9.26
CA SER A 229 -2.72 23.29 -9.14
C SER A 229 -4.01 24.01 -9.44
#